data_AF-A0A6P1GQX4-F1
#
_entry.id   AF-A0A6P1GQX4-F1
#
_cell.length_a   1.000
_cell.length_b   1.000
_cell.length_c   1.000
_cell.angle_alpha   90.00
_cell.angle_beta   90.00
_cell.angle_gamma   90.00
#
_symmetry.space_group_name_H-M   'P 1'
#
loop_
_entity.id
_entity.type
_entity.pdbx_description
1 polymer ?
#
loop_
_entity_poly.entity_id
_entity_poly.type
_entity_poly.pdbx_seq_one_letter_code
_entity_poly.pdbx_strand_id
1 'polypeptide(L)'
;MSIATTIADIPTGFLVVIGLLLAAFAVRFRGIVTIAVTGLLIVGTWASGQPRPGECLFFGALVYAILSIVAGIFGGGTREGDDAPAGGYSYADEQARLASEYHRRERESRF
;
A
#
# COMPACT_ATOMS: atom_id res chain seq x y z
N MET A 1 15.54 30.82 19.46
CA MET A 1 14.19 30.44 18.96
C MET A 1 13.98 28.96 19.28
N SER A 2 12.93 28.59 20.02
CA SER A 2 12.68 27.19 20.39
C SER A 2 11.74 26.53 19.37
N ILE A 3 11.75 25.20 19.26
CA ILE A 3 10.86 24.45 18.37
C ILE A 3 9.38 24.81 18.64
N ALA A 4 9.03 25.03 19.91
CA ALA A 4 7.68 25.43 20.30
C ALA A 4 7.27 26.79 19.72
N THR A 5 8.18 27.77 19.68
CA THR A 5 7.90 29.07 19.05
C THR A 5 7.76 28.97 17.53
N THR A 6 8.53 28.11 16.86
CA THR A 6 8.42 27.91 15.41
C THR A 6 7.09 27.27 15.00
N ILE A 7 6.56 26.34 15.80
CA ILE A 7 5.27 25.67 15.53
C ILE A 7 4.09 26.62 15.77
N ALA A 8 4.20 27.50 16.77
CA ALA A 8 3.16 28.47 17.10
C ALA A 8 2.95 29.53 15.99
N ASP A 9 3.99 29.83 15.21
CA ASP A 9 3.93 30.79 14.10
C ASP A 9 3.33 30.18 12.82
N ILE A 10 3.10 28.86 12.77
CA ILE A 10 2.49 28.22 11.60
C ILE A 10 0.97 28.49 11.61
N PRO A 11 0.40 29.03 10.51
CA PRO A 11 -1.04 29.24 10.42
C PRO A 11 -1.81 27.93 10.67
N THR A 12 -2.76 27.95 11.59
CA THR A 12 -3.52 26.75 11.97
C THR A 12 -4.22 26.10 10.78
N GLY A 13 -4.73 26.90 9.83
CA GLY A 13 -5.33 26.39 8.60
C GLY A 13 -4.36 25.57 7.74
N PHE A 14 -3.07 25.94 7.73
CA PHE A 14 -2.03 25.20 7.00
C PHE A 14 -1.74 23.84 7.64
N LEU A 15 -1.71 23.78 8.98
CA LEU A 15 -1.57 22.53 9.72
C LEU A 15 -2.74 21.58 9.46
N VAL A 16 -3.97 22.11 9.40
CA VAL A 16 -5.17 21.31 9.10
C VAL A 16 -5.07 20.71 7.69
N VAL A 17 -4.74 21.51 6.67
CA VAL A 17 -4.62 21.03 5.28
C VAL A 17 -3.53 19.97 5.16
N ILE A 18 -2.35 20.20 5.74
CA ILE A 18 -1.26 19.22 5.75
C ILE A 18 -1.68 17.95 6.46
N GLY A 19 -2.32 18.06 7.63
CA GLY A 19 -2.81 16.91 8.39
C GLY A 19 -3.81 16.07 7.57
N LEU A 20 -4.72 16.72 6.84
CA LEU A 20 -5.71 16.07 6.00
C LEU A 20 -5.06 15.36 4.80
N LEU A 21 -4.06 16.00 4.17
CA LEU A 21 -3.26 15.38 3.11
C LEU A 21 -2.51 14.14 3.62
N LEU A 22 -1.84 14.24 4.78
CA LEU A 22 -1.14 13.12 5.38
C LEU A 22 -2.09 11.97 5.74
N ALA A 23 -3.28 12.28 6.24
CA ALA A 23 -4.31 11.28 6.50
C ALA A 23 -4.76 10.59 5.20
N ALA A 24 -4.99 11.34 4.12
CA ALA A 24 -5.34 10.78 2.82
C ALA A 24 -4.22 9.88 2.26
N PHE A 25 -2.95 10.32 2.37
CA PHE A 25 -1.79 9.52 1.99
C PHE A 25 -1.67 8.25 2.85
N ALA A 26 -1.93 8.33 4.15
CA ALA A 26 -1.88 7.18 5.04
C ALA A 26 -2.93 6.12 4.68
N VAL A 27 -4.13 6.54 4.30
CA VAL A 27 -5.19 5.65 3.82
C VAL A 27 -4.81 5.01 2.47
N ARG A 28 -4.23 5.79 1.54
CA ARG A 28 -3.83 5.31 0.19
C ARG A 28 -2.66 4.34 0.20
N PHE A 29 -1.68 4.55 1.08
CA PHE A 29 -0.45 3.74 1.20
C PHE A 29 -0.42 2.91 2.48
N ARG A 30 -1.60 2.47 2.94
CA ARG A 30 -1.81 1.80 4.24
C ARG A 30 -0.78 0.72 4.57
N GLY A 31 -0.41 -0.13 3.60
CA GLY A 31 0.58 -1.19 3.82
C GLY A 31 1.98 -0.67 4.16
N ILE A 32 2.49 0.31 3.39
CA ILE A 32 3.82 0.89 3.62
C ILE A 32 3.84 1.63 4.96
N VAL A 33 2.79 2.39 5.26
CA VAL A 33 2.66 3.13 6.52
C VAL A 33 2.65 2.18 7.71
N THR A 34 1.93 1.05 7.61
CA THR A 34 1.89 0.07 8.69
C THR A 34 3.23 -0.60 8.94
N ILE A 35 3.99 -0.90 7.87
CA ILE A 35 5.34 -1.45 7.99
C ILE A 35 6.27 -0.43 8.66
N ALA A 36 6.21 0.84 8.22
CA ALA A 36 7.02 1.91 8.79
C ALA A 36 6.72 2.15 10.27
N VAL A 37 5.43 2.20 10.65
CA VAL A 37 5.00 2.35 12.05
C VAL A 37 5.45 1.16 12.89
N THR A 38 5.27 -0.07 12.38
CA THR A 38 5.71 -1.29 13.08
C THR A 38 7.22 -1.30 13.29
N GLY A 39 7.99 -0.95 12.25
CA GLY A 39 9.44 -0.83 12.34
C GLY A 39 9.88 0.21 13.36
N LEU A 40 9.21 1.38 13.39
CA LEU A 40 9.48 2.42 14.37
C LEU A 40 9.19 1.96 15.80
N LEU A 41 8.11 1.23 16.03
CA LEU A 41 7.78 0.65 17.34
C LEU A 41 8.82 -0.40 17.77
N ILE A 42 9.30 -1.24 16.86
CA ILE A 42 10.36 -2.21 17.15
C ILE A 42 11.65 -1.49 17.55
N VAL A 43 12.07 -0.47 16.78
CA VAL A 43 13.26 0.34 17.09
C VAL A 43 13.09 1.05 18.43
N GLY A 44 11.91 1.62 18.69
CA GLY A 44 11.61 2.32 19.94
C GLY A 44 11.65 1.38 21.16
N THR A 45 11.03 0.20 21.06
CA THR A 45 11.03 -0.79 22.15
C THR A 45 12.44 -1.34 22.40
N TRP A 46 13.24 -1.55 21.35
CA TRP A 46 14.64 -1.91 21.47
C TRP A 46 15.47 -0.82 22.15
N ALA A 47 15.28 0.45 21.78
CA ALA A 47 15.96 1.58 22.40
C ALA A 47 15.58 1.76 23.89
N SER A 48 14.38 1.35 24.28
CA SER A 48 13.90 1.38 25.67
C SER A 48 14.43 0.24 26.55
N GLY A 49 15.17 -0.72 25.98
CA GLY A 49 15.70 -1.89 26.71
C GLY A 49 14.66 -2.97 27.02
N GLN A 50 13.41 -2.81 26.56
CA GLN A 50 12.34 -3.81 26.69
C GLN A 50 11.85 -4.22 25.30
N PRO A 51 12.58 -5.12 24.60
CA PRO A 51 12.18 -5.57 23.28
C PRO A 51 10.90 -6.40 23.38
N ARG A 52 9.78 -5.83 22.94
CA ARG A 52 8.46 -6.49 22.88
C ARG A 52 7.97 -6.57 21.42
N PRO A 53 8.61 -7.42 20.59
CA PRO A 53 8.29 -7.47 19.17
C PRO A 53 6.84 -7.93 18.90
N GLY A 54 6.27 -8.78 19.75
CA GLY A 54 4.88 -9.23 19.62
C GLY A 54 3.86 -8.11 19.76
N GLU A 55 4.05 -7.21 20.74
CA GLU A 55 3.18 -6.04 20.92
C GLU A 55 3.30 -5.09 19.72
N CYS A 56 4.52 -4.89 19.19
CA CYS A 56 4.74 -4.05 18.01
C CYS A 56 4.01 -4.57 16.77
N LEU A 57 4.04 -5.89 16.53
CA LEU A 57 3.31 -6.51 15.42
C LEU A 57 1.79 -6.38 15.60
N PHE A 58 1.28 -6.56 16.82
CA PHE A 58 -0.13 -6.35 17.13
C PHE A 58 -0.57 -4.91 16.83
N PHE A 59 0.20 -3.91 17.28
CA PHE A 59 -0.09 -2.51 16.98
C PHE A 59 0.01 -2.20 15.48
N GLY A 60 0.98 -2.78 14.78
CA GLY A 60 1.08 -2.70 13.32
C GLY A 60 -0.17 -3.20 12.61
N ALA A 61 -0.64 -4.40 13.00
CA ALA A 61 -1.87 -4.98 12.47
C ALA A 61 -3.11 -4.15 12.82
N LEU A 62 -3.17 -3.59 14.03
CA LEU A 62 -4.25 -2.70 14.47
C LEU A 62 -4.31 -1.44 13.59
N VAL A 63 -3.17 -0.79 13.33
CA VAL A 63 -3.10 0.38 12.45
C VAL A 63 -3.57 0.01 11.04
N TYR A 64 -3.18 -1.15 10.53
CA TYR A 64 -3.62 -1.62 9.22
C TYR A 64 -5.14 -1.82 9.17
N ALA A 65 -5.72 -2.43 10.20
CA ALA A 65 -7.15 -2.65 10.30
C ALA A 65 -7.92 -1.32 10.31
N ILE A 66 -7.48 -0.34 11.11
CA ILE A 66 -8.10 0.99 11.19
C ILE A 66 -8.04 1.69 9.83
N LEU A 67 -6.85 1.74 9.19
CA LEU A 67 -6.69 2.36 7.88
C LEU A 67 -7.53 1.67 6.80
N SER A 68 -7.71 0.35 6.88
CA SER A 68 -8.55 -0.41 5.94
C SER A 68 -10.03 -0.12 6.13
N ILE A 69 -10.50 0.01 7.37
CA ILE A 69 -11.88 0.43 7.68
C ILE A 69 -12.15 1.84 7.14
N VAL A 70 -11.23 2.78 7.41
CA VAL A 70 -11.33 4.15 6.90
C VAL A 70 -11.32 4.14 5.36
N ALA A 71 -10.44 3.38 4.73
CA ALA A 71 -10.43 3.22 3.27
C ALA A 71 -11.76 2.66 2.75
N GLY A 72 -12.39 1.72 3.45
CA GLY A 72 -13.69 1.16 3.07
C GLY A 72 -14.85 2.16 3.18
N ILE A 73 -14.85 3.00 4.22
CA ILE A 73 -15.87 4.03 4.45
C ILE A 73 -15.77 5.15 3.39
N PHE A 74 -14.55 5.59 3.07
CA PHE A 74 -14.33 6.69 2.12
C PHE A 74 -14.13 6.23 0.66
N GLY A 75 -13.81 4.95 0.43
CA GLY A 75 -13.55 4.35 -0.89
C GLY A 75 -14.71 3.50 -1.44
N GLY A 76 -15.87 3.50 -0.78
CA GLY A 76 -17.05 2.72 -1.18
C GLY A 76 -17.65 3.06 -2.54
N GLY A 77 -17.16 4.09 -3.24
CA GLY A 77 -17.52 4.45 -4.61
C GLY A 77 -16.69 3.75 -5.70
N THR A 78 -15.64 3.01 -5.35
CA THR A 78 -14.82 2.23 -6.31
C THR A 78 -14.83 0.75 -5.92
N ARG A 79 -16.03 0.18 -5.79
CA ARG A 79 -16.22 -1.28 -5.69
C ARG A 79 -16.11 -1.94 -7.06
N GLU A 80 -14.99 -1.76 -7.75
CA GLU A 80 -14.62 -2.60 -8.90
C GLU A 80 -13.13 -2.41 -9.18
N GLY A 81 -12.31 -3.35 -8.75
CA GLY A 81 -10.87 -3.29 -8.99
C GLY A 81 -10.02 -4.30 -8.23
N ASP A 82 -10.58 -4.98 -7.21
CA ASP A 82 -9.89 -6.10 -6.54
C ASP A 82 -9.89 -7.39 -7.38
N ASP A 83 -10.48 -7.37 -8.60
CA ASP A 83 -10.32 -8.40 -9.65
C ASP A 83 -9.79 -7.79 -10.96
N ALA A 84 -8.94 -6.77 -10.91
CA ALA A 84 -8.01 -6.56 -12.01
C ALA A 84 -6.78 -7.43 -11.71
N PRO A 85 -6.68 -8.68 -12.21
CA PRO A 85 -5.40 -9.36 -12.23
C PRO A 85 -4.45 -8.37 -12.89
N ALA A 86 -3.35 -8.07 -12.21
CA ALA A 86 -2.20 -7.44 -12.83
C ALA A 86 -2.09 -8.05 -14.22
N GLY A 87 -2.12 -7.22 -15.27
CA GLY A 87 -2.13 -7.61 -16.68
C GLY A 87 -0.83 -8.32 -17.07
N GLY A 88 -0.55 -9.43 -16.39
CA GLY A 88 0.37 -10.46 -16.78
C GLY A 88 -0.36 -11.23 -17.85
N TYR A 89 0.08 -10.99 -19.08
CA TYR A 89 -0.07 -11.97 -20.14
C TYR A 89 0.09 -13.37 -19.55
N SER A 90 -0.97 -14.16 -19.61
CA SER A 90 -0.92 -15.57 -19.24
C SER A 90 0.06 -16.22 -20.21
N TYR A 91 1.22 -16.64 -19.71
CA TYR A 91 2.21 -17.39 -20.49
C TYR A 91 1.58 -18.64 -21.15
N ALA A 92 0.51 -19.19 -20.55
CA ALA A 92 -0.25 -20.29 -21.13
C ALA A 92 -1.02 -19.86 -22.39
N ASP A 93 -1.65 -18.69 -22.38
CA ASP A 93 -2.39 -18.16 -23.54
C ASP A 93 -1.42 -17.78 -24.68
N GLU A 94 -0.24 -17.27 -24.34
CA GLU A 94 0.81 -16.96 -25.32
C GLU A 94 1.43 -18.25 -25.91
N GLN A 95 1.63 -19.29 -25.11
CA GLN A 95 2.07 -20.60 -25.62
C GLN A 95 1.01 -21.25 -26.53
N ALA A 96 -0.27 -21.17 -26.17
CA ALA A 96 -1.35 -21.69 -27.00
C ALA A 96 -1.43 -20.96 -28.35
N ARG A 97 -1.26 -19.63 -28.34
CA ARG A 97 -1.18 -18.83 -29.56
C ARG A 97 0.02 -19.22 -30.42
N LEU A 98 1.23 -19.32 -29.85
CA LEU A 98 2.44 -19.70 -30.59
C LEU A 98 2.34 -21.10 -31.20
N ALA A 99 1.77 -22.08 -30.47
CA ALA A 99 1.54 -23.42 -30.99
C ALA A 99 0.56 -23.42 -32.18
N SER A 100 -0.53 -22.65 -32.08
CA SER A 100 -1.48 -22.52 -33.19
C SER A 100 -0.85 -21.88 -34.43
N GLU A 101 0.03 -20.91 -34.23
CA GLU A 101 0.70 -20.19 -35.31
C GLU A 101 1.78 -21.03 -35.99
N TYR A 102 2.48 -21.88 -35.23
CA TYR A 102 3.44 -22.85 -35.77
C TYR A 102 2.75 -23.87 -36.68
N HIS A 103 1.65 -24.48 -36.23
CA HIS A 103 0.88 -25.44 -37.02
C HIS A 103 0.22 -24.84 -38.25
N ARG A 104 -0.08 -23.54 -38.23
CA ARG A 104 -0.58 -22.83 -39.42
C ARG A 104 0.52 -22.65 -40.45
N ARG A 105 1.70 -22.16 -40.05
CA ARG A 105 2.84 -21.95 -40.96
C ARG A 105 3.35 -23.25 -41.57
N GLU A 106 3.35 -24.34 -40.81
CA GLU A 106 3.71 -25.68 -41.31
C GLU A 106 2.77 -26.17 -42.42
N ARG A 107 1.48 -25.80 -42.37
CA ARG A 107 0.52 -26.09 -43.45
C ARG A 107 0.73 -25.18 -44.65
N GLU A 108 1.03 -23.90 -44.41
CA GLU A 108 1.29 -22.92 -45.48
C GLU A 108 2.62 -23.20 -46.21
N SER A 109 3.63 -23.78 -45.55
CA SER A 109 4.93 -24.13 -46.16
C SER A 109 4.96 -25.46 -46.92
N ARG A 110 3.86 -26.22 -46.91
CA ARG A 110 3.73 -27.52 -47.62
C ARG A 110 3.10 -27.39 -49.01
N PHE A 111 2.70 -26.18 -49.41
CA PHE A 111 2.28 -25.81 -50.76
C PHE A 111 3.30 -24.86 -51.38
#